data_AF-A0A7V8A8D0-F1
#
_entry.id   AF-A0A7V8A8D0-F1
#
_cell.length_a   1.000
_cell.length_b   1.000
_cell.length_c   1.000
_cell.angle_alpha   90.00
_cell.angle_beta   90.00
_cell.angle_gamma   90.00
#
_symmetry.space_group_name_H-M   'P 1'
#
loop_
_entity.id
_entity.type
_entity.pdbx_description
1 polymer ?
#
loop_
_entity_poly.entity_id
_entity_poly.type
_entity_poly.pdbx_seq_one_letter_code
_entity_poly.pdbx_strand_id
1 'polypeptide(L)'
;PRILCDLVAATILSPEILESGDEAFSKLEISDAALDEIRNAILNMHYASEVIDFSTLNTHLNNNNSTSAAKLLKVLQKSPFNPFVKKGVAVEIASQNWLNAMEKLQEKHALEIDAHLFTHMAEGDESEAFRKLEQLVHDRRNLNKESQD
;
A
#
# COMPACT_ATOMS: atom_id res chain seq x y z
N PRO A 1 -5.21 -0.56 -8.75
CA PRO A 1 -6.11 0.52 -8.26
C PRO A 1 -5.40 1.88 -8.27
N ARG A 2 -6.08 2.99 -8.56
CA ARG A 2 -5.43 4.33 -8.63
C ARG A 2 -4.70 4.70 -7.34
N ILE A 3 -5.27 4.34 -6.19
CA ILE A 3 -4.67 4.58 -4.87
C ILE A 3 -3.29 3.91 -4.70
N LEU A 4 -3.07 2.70 -5.23
CA LEU A 4 -1.76 2.03 -5.15
C LEU A 4 -0.71 2.79 -5.96
N CYS A 5 -1.07 3.28 -7.15
CA CYS A 5 -0.19 4.13 -7.95
C CYS A 5 0.19 5.41 -7.20
N ASP A 6 -0.77 6.03 -6.51
CA ASP A 6 -0.54 7.24 -5.73
C ASP A 6 0.33 6.96 -4.48
N LEU A 7 0.13 5.83 -3.80
CA LEU A 7 0.97 5.39 -2.68
C LEU A 7 2.41 5.12 -3.09
N VAL A 8 2.63 4.41 -4.20
CA VAL A 8 3.97 4.16 -4.75
C VAL A 8 4.62 5.47 -5.22
N ALA A 9 3.89 6.30 -5.98
CA ALA A 9 4.44 7.57 -6.46
C ALA A 9 4.78 8.55 -5.32
N ALA A 10 4.08 8.48 -4.18
CA ALA A 10 4.38 9.32 -3.02
C ALA A 10 5.83 9.14 -2.54
N THR A 11 6.31 7.89 -2.51
CA THR A 11 7.68 7.55 -2.09
C THR A 11 8.75 8.03 -3.06
N ILE A 12 8.39 8.33 -4.32
CA ILE A 12 9.29 8.94 -5.30
C ILE A 12 9.31 10.46 -5.15
N LEU A 13 8.18 11.05 -4.76
CA LEU A 13 8.01 12.50 -4.62
C LEU A 13 8.55 13.04 -3.29
N SER A 14 8.50 12.23 -2.23
CA SER A 14 9.13 12.51 -0.94
C SER A 14 9.66 11.19 -0.37
N PRO A 15 10.89 10.79 -0.75
CA PRO A 15 11.51 9.55 -0.28
C PRO A 15 11.64 9.45 1.23
N GLU A 16 11.68 10.59 1.93
CA GLU A 16 11.81 10.69 3.38
C GLU A 16 10.65 10.00 4.13
N ILE A 17 9.47 9.86 3.51
CA ILE A 17 8.34 9.15 4.14
C ILE A 17 8.61 7.66 4.36
N LEU A 18 9.61 7.10 3.67
CA LEU A 18 10.02 5.70 3.85
C LEU A 18 10.75 5.48 5.17
N GLU A 19 11.39 6.50 5.76
CA GLU A 19 12.16 6.36 7.01
C GLU A 19 11.34 5.80 8.18
N SER A 20 10.02 6.04 8.16
CA SER A 20 9.08 5.58 9.18
C SER A 20 8.09 4.52 8.68
N GLY A 21 8.18 4.07 7.44
CA GLY A 21 7.12 3.28 6.82
C GLY A 21 7.56 2.30 5.74
N ASP A 22 8.85 2.04 5.62
CA ASP A 22 9.41 1.03 4.71
C ASP A 22 8.82 -0.38 5.00
N GLU A 23 8.67 -0.75 6.28
CA GLU A 23 8.11 -2.05 6.66
C GLU A 23 6.67 -2.19 6.16
N ALA A 24 5.82 -1.19 6.40
CA ALA A 24 4.43 -1.19 5.93
C ALA A 24 4.36 -1.23 4.40
N PHE A 25 5.25 -0.47 3.73
CA PHE A 25 5.33 -0.44 2.28
C PHE A 25 5.76 -1.77 1.67
N SER A 26 6.72 -2.46 2.31
CA SER A 26 7.20 -3.79 1.88
C SER A 26 6.10 -4.85 1.92
N LYS A 27 5.16 -4.73 2.87
CA LYS A 27 4.02 -5.64 3.06
C LYS A 27 2.81 -5.29 2.20
N LEU A 28 2.86 -4.22 1.41
CA LEU A 28 1.74 -3.79 0.57
C LEU A 28 1.52 -4.80 -0.56
N GLU A 29 0.34 -5.42 -0.61
CA GLU A 29 0.01 -6.37 -1.68
C GLU A 29 -0.37 -5.62 -2.98
N ILE A 30 0.42 -5.82 -4.03
CA ILE A 30 0.24 -5.17 -5.33
C ILE A 30 0.10 -6.25 -6.41
N SER A 31 -1.12 -6.42 -6.95
CA SER A 31 -1.38 -7.42 -7.99
C SER A 31 -0.83 -7.02 -9.37
N ASP A 32 -0.57 -5.73 -9.60
CA ASP A 32 0.04 -5.24 -10.84
C ASP A 32 1.55 -5.45 -10.78
N ALA A 33 2.07 -6.41 -11.56
CA ALA A 33 3.48 -6.78 -11.54
C ALA A 33 4.42 -5.61 -11.88
N ALA A 34 4.01 -4.71 -12.80
CA ALA A 34 4.85 -3.57 -13.16
C ALA A 34 4.93 -2.54 -12.03
N LEU A 35 3.84 -2.36 -11.27
CA LEU A 35 3.82 -1.49 -10.10
C LEU A 35 4.59 -2.12 -8.92
N ASP A 36 4.48 -3.44 -8.74
CA ASP A 36 5.23 -4.18 -7.72
C ASP A 36 6.75 -4.12 -7.98
N GLU A 37 7.17 -4.26 -9.25
CA GLU A 37 8.56 -4.06 -9.66
C GLU A 37 9.07 -2.64 -9.31
N ILE A 38 8.24 -1.60 -9.50
CA ILE A 38 8.59 -0.24 -9.09
C ILE A 38 8.74 -0.15 -7.57
N ARG A 39 7.81 -0.73 -6.80
CA ARG A 39 7.89 -0.77 -5.33
C ARG A 39 9.20 -1.44 -4.87
N ASN A 40 9.54 -2.59 -5.47
CA ASN A 40 10.75 -3.33 -5.13
C ASN A 40 12.02 -2.54 -5.49
N ALA A 41 12.05 -1.87 -6.64
CA ALA A 41 13.16 -0.99 -7.02
C ALA A 41 13.34 0.16 -6.01
N ILE A 42 12.25 0.78 -5.56
CA ILE A 42 12.27 1.84 -4.54
C ILE A 42 12.86 1.33 -3.22
N LEU A 43 12.39 0.17 -2.74
CA LEU A 43 12.89 -0.44 -1.51
C LEU A 43 14.37 -0.80 -1.62
N ASN A 44 14.81 -1.38 -2.74
CA ASN A 44 16.21 -1.70 -2.97
C ASN A 44 17.10 -0.45 -2.92
N MET A 45 16.67 0.64 -3.57
CA MET A 45 17.38 1.91 -3.56
C MET A 45 17.39 2.53 -2.15
N HIS A 46 16.26 2.46 -1.43
CA HIS A 46 16.17 2.94 -0.05
C HIS A 46 17.16 2.21 0.86
N TYR A 47 17.17 0.88 0.83
CA TYR A 47 18.09 0.07 1.63
C TYR A 47 19.57 0.22 1.22
N ALA A 48 19.83 0.56 -0.04
CA ALA A 48 21.16 0.89 -0.53
C ALA A 48 21.57 2.36 -0.23
N SER A 49 20.69 3.16 0.39
CA SER A 49 20.90 4.61 0.60
C SER A 49 21.17 5.37 -0.70
N GLU A 50 20.56 4.92 -1.81
CA GLU A 50 20.63 5.57 -3.12
C GLU A 50 19.58 6.69 -3.25
N VAL A 51 19.84 7.63 -4.16
CA VAL A 51 18.90 8.72 -4.44
C VAL A 51 17.66 8.19 -5.14
N ILE A 52 16.50 8.34 -4.51
CA ILE A 52 15.22 7.93 -5.08
C ILE A 52 14.59 9.11 -5.83
N ASP A 53 14.61 9.04 -7.15
CA ASP A 53 13.89 9.97 -8.03
C ASP A 53 13.47 9.25 -9.33
N PHE A 54 12.61 9.87 -10.13
CA PHE A 54 12.10 9.27 -11.37
C PHE A 54 13.20 8.91 -12.38
N SER A 55 14.29 9.68 -12.47
CA SER A 55 15.38 9.46 -13.41
C SER A 55 16.23 8.27 -12.98
N THR A 56 16.60 8.22 -11.69
CA THR A 56 17.41 7.16 -11.10
C THR A 56 16.65 5.83 -11.11
N LEU A 57 15.37 5.82 -10.73
CA LEU A 57 14.49 4.65 -10.85
C LEU A 57 14.35 4.18 -12.29
N ASN A 58 14.16 5.10 -13.25
CA ASN A 58 14.06 4.71 -14.66
C ASN A 58 15.35 4.03 -15.14
N THR A 59 16.51 4.53 -14.71
CA THR A 59 17.80 3.89 -15.03
C THR A 59 17.90 2.50 -14.41
N HIS A 60 17.58 2.37 -13.11
CA HIS A 60 17.59 1.10 -12.38
C HIS A 60 16.69 0.05 -13.05
N LEU A 61 15.45 0.41 -13.39
CA LEU A 61 14.50 -0.47 -14.05
C LEU A 61 14.95 -0.90 -15.45
N ASN A 62 15.52 0.01 -16.24
CA ASN A 62 16.03 -0.33 -17.57
C ASN A 62 17.25 -1.26 -17.50
N ASN A 63 18.15 -1.06 -16.54
CA ASN A 63 19.31 -1.94 -16.33
C ASN A 63 18.89 -3.36 -15.92
N ASN A 64 17.74 -3.51 -15.25
CA ASN A 64 17.16 -4.79 -14.86
C ASN A 64 16.20 -5.38 -15.92
N ASN A 65 16.12 -4.81 -17.12
CA ASN A 65 15.20 -5.20 -18.20
C ASN A 65 13.70 -5.11 -17.85
N SER A 66 13.33 -4.35 -16.81
CA SER A 66 11.96 -4.11 -16.35
C SER A 66 11.23 -3.09 -17.24
N THR A 67 11.00 -3.45 -18.50
CA THR A 67 10.47 -2.55 -19.53
C THR A 67 9.04 -2.07 -19.23
N SER A 68 8.20 -2.94 -18.65
CA SER A 68 6.82 -2.60 -18.27
C SER A 68 6.77 -1.61 -17.11
N ALA A 69 7.58 -1.85 -16.07
CA ALA A 69 7.74 -0.95 -14.94
C ALA A 69 8.28 0.41 -15.39
N ALA A 70 9.30 0.45 -16.26
CA ALA A 70 9.83 1.71 -16.79
C ALA A 70 8.78 2.52 -17.59
N LYS A 71 7.90 1.85 -18.34
CA LYS A 71 6.77 2.51 -19.01
C LYS A 71 5.75 3.05 -18.02
N LEU A 72 5.39 2.26 -17.00
CA LEU A 72 4.45 2.68 -15.96
C LEU A 72 5.01 3.85 -15.15
N LEU A 73 6.29 3.84 -14.83
CA LEU A 73 6.98 4.94 -14.13
C LEU A 73 6.83 6.28 -14.87
N LYS A 74 6.93 6.27 -16.22
CA LYS A 74 6.68 7.47 -17.05
C LYS A 74 5.23 7.95 -16.98
N VAL A 75 4.26 7.05 -16.74
CA VAL A 75 2.87 7.42 -16.50
C VAL A 75 2.71 8.05 -15.12
N LEU A 76 3.34 7.48 -14.09
CA LEU A 76 3.33 8.05 -12.73
C LEU A 76 3.95 9.45 -12.70
N GLN A 77 5.06 9.66 -13.42
CA GLN A 77 5.72 10.96 -13.53
C GLN A 77 4.81 12.05 -14.13
N LYS A 78 3.91 11.67 -15.04
CA LYS A 78 2.97 12.59 -15.68
C LYS A 78 1.73 12.86 -14.84
N SER A 79 1.59 12.21 -13.68
CA SER A 79 0.47 12.45 -12.79
C SER A 79 0.54 13.86 -12.18
N PRO A 80 -0.46 14.72 -12.42
CA PRO A 80 -0.39 16.12 -12.00
C PRO A 80 -0.55 16.31 -10.49
N PHE A 81 -1.05 15.30 -9.77
CA PHE A 81 -1.38 15.39 -8.36
C PHE A 81 -1.11 14.07 -7.64
N ASN A 82 -0.56 14.17 -6.44
CA ASN A 82 -0.49 13.09 -5.47
C ASN A 82 -1.22 13.53 -4.18
N PRO A 83 -2.21 12.75 -3.70
CA PRO A 83 -3.00 13.14 -2.52
C PRO A 83 -2.21 13.11 -1.21
N PHE A 84 -1.10 12.35 -1.15
CA PHE A 84 -0.33 12.11 0.07
C PHE A 84 0.85 13.07 0.22
N VAL A 85 1.44 13.51 -0.90
CA VAL A 85 2.60 14.40 -0.91
C VAL A 85 2.24 15.71 -1.62
N LYS A 86 2.25 16.81 -0.87
CA LYS A 86 1.93 18.15 -1.37
C LYS A 86 3.03 19.14 -1.00
N LYS A 87 3.32 20.09 -1.90
CA LYS A 87 4.25 21.18 -1.62
C LYS A 87 3.77 22.00 -0.42
N GLY A 88 4.66 22.25 0.52
CA GLY A 88 4.39 23.04 1.73
C GLY A 88 3.76 22.24 2.89
N VAL A 89 3.53 20.94 2.73
CA VAL A 89 3.17 20.06 3.85
C VAL A 89 4.44 19.47 4.45
N ALA A 90 4.52 19.45 5.78
CA ALA A 90 5.65 18.86 6.50
C ALA A 90 5.73 17.35 6.23
N VAL A 91 6.95 16.81 6.15
CA VAL A 91 7.20 15.40 5.80
C VAL A 91 6.52 14.47 6.80
N GLU A 92 6.50 14.84 8.08
CA GLU A 92 5.89 14.06 9.15
C GLU A 92 4.37 13.90 8.94
N ILE A 93 3.71 14.98 8.50
CA ILE A 93 2.27 14.96 8.19
C ILE A 93 2.01 14.14 6.92
N ALA A 94 2.86 14.29 5.90
CA ALA A 94 2.75 13.50 4.67
C ALA A 94 2.93 12.00 4.96
N SER A 95 3.93 11.65 5.76
CA SER A 95 4.22 10.28 6.19
C SER A 95 3.04 9.68 6.96
N GLN A 96 2.50 10.39 7.97
CA GLN A 96 1.35 9.89 8.71
C GLN A 96 0.12 9.66 7.83
N ASN A 97 -0.17 10.60 6.93
CA ASN A 97 -1.32 10.45 6.02
C ASN A 97 -1.15 9.28 5.05
N TRP A 98 0.08 9.06 4.59
CA TRP A 98 0.43 7.97 3.70
C TRP A 98 0.36 6.61 4.42
N LEU A 99 0.90 6.49 5.64
CA LEU A 99 0.78 5.32 6.51
C LEU A 99 -0.68 4.96 6.79
N ASN A 100 -1.48 5.94 7.24
CA ASN A 100 -2.91 5.75 7.51
C ASN A 100 -3.67 5.25 6.26
N ALA A 101 -3.24 5.65 5.07
CA ALA A 101 -3.87 5.20 3.83
C ALA A 101 -3.48 3.76 3.46
N MET A 102 -2.24 3.35 3.74
CA MET A 102 -1.82 1.96 3.59
C MET A 102 -2.53 1.03 4.58
N GLU A 103 -2.63 1.43 5.84
CA GLU A 103 -3.35 0.68 6.88
C GLU A 103 -4.81 0.45 6.48
N LYS A 104 -5.51 1.52 6.07
CA LYS A 104 -6.90 1.41 5.58
C LYS A 104 -7.04 0.49 4.37
N LEU A 105 -6.05 0.47 3.49
CA LEU A 105 -6.07 -0.40 2.32
C LEU A 105 -5.88 -1.86 2.71
N GLN A 106 -4.99 -2.14 3.68
CA GLN A 106 -4.80 -3.48 4.24
C GLN A 106 -6.03 -3.95 5.01
N GLU A 107 -6.63 -3.10 5.84
CA GLU A 107 -7.89 -3.40 6.55
C GLU A 107 -9.02 -3.75 5.59
N LYS A 108 -9.16 -2.97 4.51
CA LYS A 108 -10.15 -3.24 3.46
C LYS A 108 -9.90 -4.58 2.78
N HIS A 109 -8.64 -4.90 2.46
CA HIS A 109 -8.29 -6.16 1.82
C HIS A 109 -8.58 -7.36 2.74
N ALA A 110 -8.23 -7.27 4.02
CA ALA A 110 -8.56 -8.30 5.02
C ALA A 110 -10.07 -8.53 5.12
N LEU A 111 -10.86 -7.45 5.11
CA LEU A 111 -12.32 -7.52 5.09
C LEU A 111 -12.89 -8.19 3.83
N GLU A 112 -12.27 -7.96 2.66
CA GLU A 112 -12.67 -8.61 1.41
C GLU A 112 -12.38 -10.12 1.45
N ILE A 113 -11.22 -10.52 1.99
CA ILE A 113 -10.88 -11.95 2.20
C ILE A 113 -11.88 -12.62 3.13
N ASP A 114 -12.16 -12.00 4.29
CA ASP A 114 -13.12 -12.52 5.26
C ASP A 114 -14.51 -12.68 4.61
N ALA A 115 -14.97 -11.68 3.86
CA ALA A 115 -16.25 -11.73 3.16
C ALA A 115 -16.31 -12.86 2.13
N HIS A 116 -15.23 -13.08 1.37
CA HIS A 116 -15.14 -14.20 0.43
C HIS A 116 -15.17 -15.56 1.15
N LEU A 117 -14.44 -15.70 2.26
CA LEU A 117 -14.44 -16.91 3.08
C LEU A 117 -15.85 -17.20 3.61
N PHE A 118 -16.56 -16.19 4.12
CA PHE A 118 -17.93 -16.36 4.61
C PHE A 118 -18.91 -16.73 3.52
N THR A 119 -18.78 -16.12 2.34
CA THR A 119 -19.62 -16.46 1.18
C THR A 119 -19.42 -17.92 0.81
N HIS A 120 -18.17 -18.39 0.70
CA HIS A 120 -17.88 -19.78 0.41
C HIS A 120 -18.35 -20.74 1.52
N MET A 121 -18.19 -20.36 2.79
CA MET A 121 -18.73 -21.15 3.90
C MET A 121 -20.25 -21.25 3.85
N ALA A 122 -20.95 -20.16 3.50
CA ALA A 122 -22.40 -20.13 3.42
C ALA A 122 -22.95 -21.00 2.29
N GLU A 123 -22.18 -21.24 1.22
CA GLU A 123 -22.53 -22.21 0.16
C GLU A 123 -22.54 -23.67 0.68
N GLY A 124 -21.83 -23.97 1.77
CA GLY A 124 -21.77 -25.30 2.39
C GLY A 124 -22.65 -25.44 3.65
N ASP A 125 -22.51 -24.52 4.60
CA ASP A 125 -23.27 -24.45 5.84
C ASP A 125 -23.45 -22.98 6.27
N GLU A 126 -24.60 -22.42 5.89
CA GLU A 126 -25.01 -21.05 6.20
C GLU A 126 -25.04 -20.76 7.71
N SER A 127 -25.36 -21.75 8.55
CA SER A 127 -25.43 -21.58 10.00
C SER A 127 -24.04 -21.44 10.62
N GLU A 128 -23.05 -22.17 10.09
CA GLU A 128 -21.66 -22.03 10.55
C GLU A 128 -21.06 -20.69 10.12
N ALA A 129 -21.33 -20.25 8.88
CA ALA A 129 -20.91 -18.94 8.38
C ALA A 129 -21.46 -17.80 9.24
N PHE A 130 -22.76 -17.84 9.56
CA PHE A 130 -23.40 -16.81 10.37
C PHE A 130 -22.82 -16.75 11.79
N ARG A 131 -22.62 -17.91 12.45
CA ARG A 131 -22.03 -17.97 13.80
C ARG A 131 -20.62 -17.37 13.86
N LYS A 132 -19.76 -17.65 12.87
CA LYS A 132 -18.41 -17.08 12.84
C LYS A 132 -18.42 -15.57 12.59
N LEU A 133 -19.34 -15.09 11.77
CA LEU A 133 -19.51 -13.66 11.52
C LEU A 133 -19.97 -12.92 12.78
N GLU A 134 -20.91 -13.49 13.55
CA GLU A 134 -21.31 -12.95 14.86
C GLU A 134 -20.13 -12.88 15.85
N GLN A 135 -19.31 -13.93 15.90
CA GLN A 135 -18.13 -13.96 16.76
C GLN A 135 -17.13 -12.86 16.40
N LEU A 136 -16.81 -12.69 15.12
CA LEU A 136 -15.91 -11.62 14.65
C LEU A 136 -16.44 -10.21 14.93
N VAL A 137 -17.75 -9.99 14.79
CA VAL A 137 -18.37 -8.70 15.17
C VAL A 137 -18.26 -8.46 16.67
N HIS A 138 -18.44 -9.50 17.48
CA HIS A 138 -18.30 -9.42 18.93
C HIS A 138 -16.86 -9.10 19.34
N ASP A 139 -15.88 -9.82 18.78
CA ASP A 139 -14.45 -9.63 19.06
C ASP A 139 -13.99 -8.22 18.68
N ARG A 140 -14.40 -7.71 17.51
CA ARG A 140 -14.10 -6.31 17.11
C ARG A 140 -14.71 -5.27 18.04
N ARG A 141 -15.92 -5.50 18.54
CA ARG A 141 -16.55 -4.58 19.50
C ARG A 141 -15.83 -4.56 20.84
N ASN A 142 -15.21 -5.67 21.23
CA ASN A 142 -14.44 -5.76 22.48
C ASN A 142 -13.06 -5.11 22.33
N LEU A 143 -12.35 -5.37 21.22
CA LEU A 143 -11.08 -4.70 20.90
C LEU A 143 -11.20 -3.17 20.85
N ASN A 144 -12.28 -2.65 20.26
CA ASN A 144 -12.53 -1.21 20.22
C ASN A 144 -12.84 -0.59 21.59
N LYS A 145 -13.31 -1.38 22.57
CA LYS A 145 -13.53 -0.90 23.94
C LYS A 145 -12.22 -0.87 24.72
N GLU A 146 -11.39 -1.90 24.56
CA GLU A 146 -10.08 -2.00 25.21
C GLU A 146 -9.07 -0.96 24.70
N SER A 147 -9.27 -0.44 23.47
CA SER A 147 -8.41 0.60 22.88
C SER A 147 -8.80 2.03 23.33
N GLN A 148 -9.82 2.18 24.17
CA GLN A 148 -10.33 3.46 24.69
C GLN A 148 -10.08 3.67 26.19
N ASP A 149 -9.48 2.67 26.87
CA ASP A 149 -9.01 2.73 28.26
C ASP A 149 -7.48 2.94 28.33
#